data_AF-Q9RHB0-F1
#
_entry.id   AF-Q9RHB0-F1
#
_cell.length_a   1.000
_cell.length_b   1.000
_cell.length_c   1.000
_cell.angle_alpha   90.00
_cell.angle_beta   90.00
_cell.angle_gamma   90.00
#
_symmetry.space_group_name_H-M   'P 1'
#
loop_
_entity.id
_entity.type
_entity.pdbx_description
1 polymer ?
#
loop_
_entity_poly.entity_id
_entity_poly.type
_entity_poly.pdbx_seq_one_letter_code
_entity_poly.pdbx_strand_id
1 'polypeptide(L)'
;MDDYGDVTLYCNKSSDDEPIYLDIDIDIKHQRNGSKALYVGYSDESQKNLVYLHQGSSSVSIRVPMYKGWYIQKRTNISGNSVPYFCKL
;
A
#
# COMPACT_ATOMS: atom_id res chain seq x y z
N MET A 1 1.60 -7.01 19.38
CA MET A 1 1.30 -6.46 18.05
C MET A 1 2.36 -5.42 17.80
N ASP A 2 3.22 -5.67 16.83
CA ASP A 2 4.40 -4.84 16.61
C ASP A 2 4.00 -3.51 15.97
N ASP A 3 4.66 -2.43 16.37
CA ASP A 3 4.40 -1.08 15.86
C ASP A 3 5.32 -0.79 14.67
N TYR A 4 4.81 -0.99 13.45
CA TYR A 4 5.57 -0.73 12.23
C TYR A 4 5.39 0.73 11.78
N GLY A 5 6.50 1.41 11.47
CA GLY A 5 6.48 2.75 10.84
C GLY A 5 6.02 2.71 9.38
N ASP A 6 6.25 1.59 8.72
CA ASP A 6 5.81 1.32 7.36
C ASP A 6 5.45 -0.15 7.17
N VAL A 7 4.55 -0.40 6.21
CA VAL A 7 4.14 -1.75 5.80
C VAL A 7 4.22 -1.83 4.27
N THR A 8 4.58 -2.99 3.74
CA THR A 8 4.55 -3.27 2.30
C THR A 8 3.64 -4.45 2.01
N LEU A 9 2.70 -4.27 1.09
CA LEU A 9 1.96 -5.38 0.48
C LEU A 9 2.73 -5.86 -0.76
N TYR A 10 3.13 -7.13 -0.75
CA TYR A 10 3.79 -7.73 -1.89
C TYR A 10 2.78 -8.34 -2.86
N CYS A 11 2.84 -7.87 -4.11
CA CYS A 11 2.03 -8.37 -5.21
C CYS A 11 2.76 -9.47 -5.95
N ASN A 12 2.01 -10.38 -6.57
CA ASN A 12 2.56 -11.26 -7.59
C ASN A 12 2.67 -10.48 -8.90
N LYS A 13 3.73 -10.72 -9.68
CA LYS A 13 3.84 -10.18 -11.03
C LYS A 13 2.82 -10.88 -11.93
N SER A 14 1.84 -10.14 -12.44
CA SER A 14 0.92 -10.60 -13.49
C SER A 14 0.86 -9.59 -14.64
N SER A 15 0.47 -10.07 -15.81
CA SER A 15 0.23 -9.30 -17.04
C SER A 15 -1.11 -9.68 -17.70
N ASP A 16 -1.99 -10.36 -16.97
CA ASP A 16 -3.30 -10.83 -17.46
C ASP A 16 -4.35 -9.72 -17.51
N ASP A 17 -4.08 -8.57 -16.87
CA ASP A 17 -5.03 -7.47 -16.70
C ASP A 17 -6.36 -7.91 -16.08
N GLU A 18 -6.36 -9.02 -15.33
CA GLU A 18 -7.56 -9.56 -14.73
C GLU A 18 -8.02 -8.70 -13.54
N PRO A 19 -9.34 -8.44 -13.42
CA PRO A 19 -9.89 -7.79 -12.25
C PRO A 19 -9.66 -8.60 -10.98
N ILE A 20 -9.16 -7.92 -9.94
CA ILE A 20 -9.03 -8.45 -8.59
C ILE A 20 -9.97 -7.67 -7.66
N TYR A 21 -10.66 -8.39 -6.77
CA TYR A 21 -11.42 -7.75 -5.71
C TYR A 21 -10.52 -7.51 -4.50
N LEU A 22 -10.46 -6.27 -4.05
CA LEU A 22 -9.72 -5.86 -2.87
C LEU A 22 -10.68 -5.32 -1.80
N ASP A 23 -10.48 -5.79 -0.58
CA ASP A 23 -11.16 -5.30 0.61
C ASP A 23 -10.14 -5.11 1.73
N ILE A 24 -9.40 -4.00 1.66
CA ILE A 24 -8.27 -3.69 2.52
C ILE A 24 -8.58 -2.41 3.30
N ASP A 25 -8.66 -2.57 4.62
CA ASP A 25 -8.65 -1.49 5.59
C ASP A 25 -7.29 -1.42 6.28
N ILE A 26 -6.83 -0.20 6.58
CA ILE A 26 -5.68 0.01 7.46
C ILE A 26 -6.18 0.56 8.79
N ASP A 27 -5.82 -0.13 9.87
CA ASP A 27 -5.96 0.35 11.24
C ASP A 27 -4.65 1.00 11.69
N ILE A 28 -4.69 2.31 11.90
CA ILE A 28 -3.50 3.10 12.23
C ILE A 28 -3.59 3.53 13.69
N LYS A 29 -2.58 3.15 14.48
CA LYS A 29 -2.40 3.61 15.86
C LYS A 29 -1.13 4.44 15.96
N HIS A 30 -1.25 5.66 16.44
CA HIS A 30 -0.11 6.54 16.70
C HIS A 30 0.18 6.64 18.20
N GLN A 31 1.46 6.56 18.54
CA GLN A 31 2.02 7.24 19.70
C GLN A 31 2.58 8.59 19.21
N ARG A 32 2.58 9.63 20.06
CA ARG A 32 2.88 11.03 19.67
C ARG A 32 4.07 11.13 18.69
N ASN A 33 3.90 11.93 17.63
CA ASN A 33 4.93 12.33 16.66
C ASN A 33 5.58 11.17 15.86
N GLY A 34 4.77 10.46 15.06
CA GLY A 34 5.28 9.46 14.09
C GLY A 34 4.61 9.55 12.71
N SER A 35 5.23 8.94 11.72
CA SER A 35 4.67 8.72 10.38
C SER A 35 4.31 7.26 10.17
N LYS A 36 3.23 7.01 9.44
CA LYS A 36 2.80 5.67 9.02
C LYS A 36 2.67 5.64 7.51
N ALA A 37 3.31 4.67 6.86
CA ALA A 37 3.30 4.54 5.41
C ALA A 37 2.86 3.14 4.97
N LEU A 38 2.06 3.07 3.91
CA LEU A 38 1.77 1.83 3.20
C LEU A 38 2.39 1.90 1.81
N TYR A 39 3.09 0.83 1.46
CA TYR A 39 3.66 0.61 0.15
C TYR A 39 3.06 -0.63 -0.51
N VAL A 40 3.15 -0.68 -1.83
CA VAL A 40 2.95 -1.90 -2.62
C VAL A 40 4.23 -2.18 -3.42
N GLY A 41 4.62 -3.44 -3.54
CA GLY A 41 5.89 -3.82 -4.18
C GLY A 41 5.86 -5.23 -4.74
N TYR A 42 6.89 -5.60 -5.50
CA TYR A 42 7.18 -6.99 -5.83
C TYR A 42 8.30 -7.48 -4.91
N SER A 43 8.25 -8.74 -4.46
CA SER A 43 9.22 -9.25 -3.47
C SER A 43 10.64 -9.38 -4.03
N ASP A 44 10.76 -9.44 -5.35
CA ASP A 44 12.01 -9.55 -6.11
C ASP A 44 12.49 -8.20 -6.68
N GLU A 45 11.81 -7.09 -6.38
CA GLU A 45 12.17 -5.74 -6.84
C GLU A 45 12.63 -4.87 -5.66
N SER A 46 13.59 -3.99 -5.94
CA SER A 46 14.16 -3.10 -4.92
C SER A 46 13.28 -1.88 -4.62
N GLN A 47 12.39 -1.51 -5.55
CA GLN A 47 11.53 -0.33 -5.44
C GLN A 47 10.11 -0.72 -5.02
N LYS A 48 9.46 0.23 -4.35
CA LYS A 48 8.09 0.09 -3.87
C LYS A 48 7.32 1.38 -4.15
N ASN A 49 6.04 1.26 -4.41
CA ASN A 49 5.16 2.39 -4.68
C ASN A 49 4.45 2.82 -3.38
N LEU A 50 4.57 4.09 -3.00
CA LEU A 50 3.89 4.65 -1.83
C LEU A 50 2.41 4.87 -2.17
N VAL A 51 1.51 4.21 -1.44
CA VAL A 51 0.06 4.30 -1.69
C VAL A 51 -0.69 5.03 -0.59
N TYR A 52 -0.08 5.16 0.59
CA TYR A 52 -0.64 5.92 1.69
C TYR A 52 0.46 6.45 2.60
N LEU A 53 0.33 7.71 3.03
CA LEU A 53 1.21 8.32 4.01
C LEU A 53 0.36 9.14 4.99
N HIS A 54 0.52 8.86 6.27
CA HIS A 54 -0.07 9.64 7.35
C HIS A 54 1.04 10.17 8.24
N GLN A 55 1.15 11.49 8.32
CA GLN A 55 2.15 12.19 9.11
C GLN A 55 1.50 12.84 10.31
N GLY A 56 2.11 12.71 11.50
CA GLY A 56 1.86 13.60 12.62
C GLY A 56 0.41 13.58 13.13
N SER A 57 0.16 12.72 14.12
CA SER A 57 -1.12 12.72 14.81
C SER A 57 -0.94 12.68 16.32
N SER A 58 -1.62 13.59 17.02
CA SER A 58 -1.73 13.56 18.47
C SER A 58 -2.71 12.45 18.87
N SER A 59 -2.19 11.24 19.10
CA SER A 59 -2.93 10.10 19.69
C SER A 59 -4.29 9.83 19.04
N VAL A 60 -4.34 9.69 17.72
CA VAL A 60 -5.56 9.28 17.02
C VAL A 60 -5.41 7.84 16.53
N SER A 61 -6.43 7.03 16.80
CA SER A 61 -6.65 5.77 16.10
C SER A 61 -7.61 6.03 14.95
N ILE A 62 -7.18 5.80 13.71
CA ILE A 62 -8.05 5.94 12.53
C ILE A 62 -8.11 4.61 11.77
N ARG A 63 -9.28 4.35 11.18
CA ARG A 63 -9.45 3.31 10.17
C ARG A 63 -9.65 3.99 8.83
N VAL A 64 -8.84 3.62 7.84
CA VAL A 64 -8.92 4.18 6.49
C VAL A 64 -9.23 3.07 5.50
N PRO A 65 -10.36 3.14 4.76
CA PRO A 65 -10.61 2.22 3.66
C PRO A 65 -9.70 2.57 2.49
N MET A 66 -8.77 1.67 2.15
CA MET A 66 -7.74 1.91 1.14
C MET A 66 -8.12 1.35 -0.22
N TYR A 67 -8.46 0.08 -0.26
CA TYR A 67 -8.89 -0.60 -1.48
C TYR A 67 -10.21 -1.30 -1.20
N LYS A 68 -11.27 -0.84 -1.87
CA LYS A 68 -12.64 -1.34 -1.71
C LYS A 68 -13.27 -1.50 -3.08
N GLY A 69 -13.43 -2.75 -3.50
CA GLY A 69 -14.06 -3.12 -4.77
C GLY A 69 -13.09 -3.75 -5.76
N TRP A 70 -13.43 -3.64 -7.04
CA TRP A 70 -12.66 -4.22 -8.13
C TRP A 70 -11.55 -3.30 -8.62
N TYR A 71 -10.38 -3.88 -8.87
CA TYR A 71 -9.21 -3.20 -9.36
C TYR A 71 -8.54 -4.04 -10.44
N ILE A 72 -7.79 -3.40 -11.35
CA ILE A 72 -6.82 -4.09 -12.20
C ILE A 72 -5.43 -3.77 -11.66
N GLN A 73 -4.63 -4.81 -11.40
CA GLN A 73 -3.22 -4.62 -11.08
C GLN A 73 -2.45 -4.28 -12.35
N LYS A 74 -1.73 -3.17 -12.32
CA LYS A 74 -0.89 -2.69 -13.40
C LYS A 74 0.54 -2.52 -12.92
N ARG A 75 1.43 -2.23 -13.87
CA ARG A 75 2.86 -2.06 -13.64
C ARG A 75 3.30 -0.65 -14.04
N THR A 76 4.09 -0.03 -13.19
CA THR A 76 4.85 1.19 -13.53
C THR A 76 6.31 1.00 -13.13
N ASN A 77 7.16 1.99 -13.41
CA ASN A 77 8.59 1.94 -13.11
C ASN A 77 9.00 3.11 -12.21
N ILE A 78 9.78 2.81 -11.18
CA ILE A 78 10.46 3.79 -10.33
C ILE A 78 11.95 3.51 -10.43
N SER A 79 12.75 4.51 -10.83
CA SER A 79 14.21 4.36 -10.96
C SER A 79 14.64 3.11 -11.75
N GLY A 80 13.92 2.79 -12.84
CA GLY A 80 14.18 1.63 -13.70
C GLY A 80 13.69 0.28 -13.17
N ASN A 81 13.18 0.20 -11.94
CA ASN A 81 12.65 -1.03 -11.35
C ASN A 81 11.12 -1.06 -11.42
N SER A 82 10.58 -2.26 -11.52
CA SER A 82 9.15 -2.45 -11.66
C SER A 82 8.42 -2.33 -10.33
N VAL A 83 7.29 -1.63 -10.31
CA VAL A 83 6.41 -1.56 -9.12
C VAL A 83 4.94 -1.76 -9.50
N PRO A 84 4.14 -2.40 -8.64
CA PRO A 84 2.71 -2.55 -8.87
C PRO A 84 1.95 -1.24 -8.59
N TYR A 85 0.83 -1.05 -9.25
CA TYR A 85 -0.19 -0.07 -8.90
C TYR A 85 -1.58 -0.61 -9.23
N PHE A 86 -2.61 -0.17 -8.50
CA PHE A 86 -3.97 -0.66 -8.68
C PHE A 86 -4.85 0.41 -9.35
N CYS A 87 -5.38 0.10 -10.53
CA CYS A 87 -6.40 0.90 -11.20
C CYS A 87 -7.77 0.50 -10.68
N LYS A 88 -8.55 1.44 -10.14
CA LYS A 88 -9.93 1.16 -9.75
C LYS A 88 -10.82 1.00 -10.99
N LEU A 89 -11.74 0.03 -10.94
CA LEU A 89 -12.83 -0.14 -11.91
C LEU A 89 -14.09 0.62 -11.49
#